data_AF-A0A3S0WRS4-F1
#
_entry.id   AF-A0A3S0WRS4-F1
#
_cell.length_a   1.000
_cell.length_b   1.000
_cell.length_c   1.000
_cell.angle_alpha   90.00
_cell.angle_beta   90.00
_cell.angle_gamma   90.00
#
_symmetry.space_group_name_H-M   'P 1'
#
loop_
_entity.id
_entity.type
_entity.pdbx_description
1 polymer ?
#
loop_
_entity_poly.entity_id
_entity_poly.type
_entity_poly.pdbx_seq_one_letter_code
_entity_poly.pdbx_strand_id
1 'polypeptide(L)'
;METGVLRIWWQPLGQLVLATLGGALLTGLLLLLFYIGGGLTVVAPPVVLTGAELQLAAGRGEHTAAGLQIRQPDAQGLSVVQGPVQRMVRAALYPHLSWQVEGLAPGSEMRLAWVTLAEPSTIRERLLPAQGAGSVDLGTDPHWRGRIAMVGLIVHGSLAEPLLVQRLELRPATLGSAGLWRWAVGEWSELEDWSQRSINYIAGAPLDALFYPVLVVALWVSLSVVLYVALAWPAPASRGWKPYAALFLLGWLVLDLRWQWDLSQR
;
A
#
# COMPACT_ATOMS: atom_id res chain seq x y z
N MET A 1 -45.74 39.04 -11.21
CA MET A 1 -44.37 39.59 -11.24
C MET A 1 -43.56 39.03 -10.07
N GLU A 2 -43.50 37.69 -9.92
CA GLU A 2 -42.88 37.00 -8.75
C GLU A 2 -41.89 35.89 -9.14
N THR A 3 -41.71 35.60 -10.42
CA THR A 3 -40.85 34.49 -10.89
C THR A 3 -39.36 34.82 -10.97
N GLY A 4 -38.99 36.10 -10.84
CA GLY A 4 -37.60 36.56 -10.93
C GLY A 4 -36.78 36.41 -9.64
N VAL A 5 -37.41 36.57 -8.47
CA VAL A 5 -36.69 36.59 -7.19
C VAL A 5 -36.27 35.19 -6.77
N LEU A 6 -37.11 34.17 -6.98
CA LEU A 6 -36.75 32.77 -6.70
C LEU A 6 -35.54 32.33 -7.53
N ARG A 7 -35.52 32.63 -8.84
CA ARG A 7 -34.46 32.19 -9.77
C ARG A 7 -33.05 32.72 -9.43
N ILE A 8 -32.95 33.85 -8.72
CA ILE A 8 -31.67 34.48 -8.34
C ILE A 8 -31.00 33.77 -7.14
N TRP A 9 -31.77 33.18 -6.23
CA TRP A 9 -31.24 32.49 -5.04
C TRP A 9 -30.86 31.03 -5.30
N TRP A 10 -31.48 30.36 -6.27
CA TRP A 10 -31.16 28.95 -6.60
C TRP A 10 -29.87 28.77 -7.41
N GLN A 11 -29.46 29.80 -8.17
CA GLN A 11 -28.22 29.75 -8.98
C GLN A 11 -26.93 29.58 -8.15
N PRO A 12 -26.67 30.34 -7.07
CA PRO A 12 -25.46 30.14 -6.27
C PRO A 12 -25.42 28.78 -5.58
N LEU A 13 -26.57 28.30 -5.08
CA LEU A 13 -26.65 27.00 -4.43
C LEU A 13 -26.45 25.85 -5.43
N GLY A 14 -27.08 25.92 -6.60
CA GLY A 14 -26.89 24.94 -7.66
C GLY A 14 -25.43 24.87 -8.16
N GLN A 15 -24.77 26.02 -8.31
CA GLN A 15 -23.34 26.08 -8.66
C GLN A 15 -22.46 25.47 -7.57
N LEU A 16 -22.76 25.71 -6.30
CA LEU A 16 -22.04 25.12 -5.18
C LEU A 16 -22.19 23.60 -5.17
N VAL A 17 -23.43 23.09 -5.28
CA VAL A 17 -23.69 21.63 -5.34
C VAL A 17 -22.99 20.99 -6.54
N LEU A 18 -23.07 21.61 -7.71
CA LEU A 18 -22.40 21.11 -8.92
C LEU A 18 -20.87 21.11 -8.76
N ALA A 19 -20.30 22.14 -8.12
CA ALA A 19 -18.88 22.21 -7.83
C ALA A 19 -18.43 21.14 -6.81
N THR A 20 -19.23 20.90 -5.78
CA THR A 20 -18.97 19.83 -4.79
C THR A 20 -18.95 18.46 -5.44
N LEU A 21 -20.00 18.11 -6.20
CA LEU A 21 -20.12 16.81 -6.87
C LEU A 21 -19.09 16.64 -7.99
N GLY A 22 -18.90 17.69 -8.79
CA GLY A 22 -17.90 17.71 -9.86
C GLY A 22 -16.48 17.58 -9.32
N GLY A 23 -16.15 18.26 -8.21
CA GLY A 23 -14.85 18.10 -7.55
C GLY A 23 -14.63 16.69 -7.03
N ALA A 24 -15.65 16.02 -6.48
CA ALA A 24 -15.55 14.63 -6.03
C ALA A 24 -15.27 13.69 -7.22
N LEU A 25 -15.99 13.88 -8.33
CA LEU A 25 -15.79 13.11 -9.56
C LEU A 25 -14.39 13.33 -10.15
N LEU A 26 -13.92 14.58 -10.19
CA LEU A 26 -12.56 14.90 -10.64
C LEU A 26 -11.48 14.32 -9.72
N THR A 27 -11.72 14.29 -8.42
CA THR A 27 -10.81 13.66 -7.45
C THR A 27 -10.70 12.17 -7.71
N GLY A 28 -11.84 11.48 -7.85
CA GLY A 28 -11.88 10.06 -8.17
C GLY A 28 -11.20 9.76 -9.51
N LEU A 29 -11.47 10.58 -10.55
CA LEU A 29 -10.85 10.44 -11.86
C LEU A 29 -9.34 10.67 -11.81
N LEU A 30 -8.87 11.71 -11.11
CA LEU A 30 -7.45 12.02 -11.00
C LEU A 30 -6.69 10.90 -10.29
N LEU A 31 -7.23 10.40 -9.17
CA LEU A 31 -6.64 9.27 -8.45
C LEU A 31 -6.64 8.00 -9.30
N LEU A 32 -7.74 7.72 -10.01
CA LEU A 32 -7.84 6.58 -10.92
C LEU A 32 -6.78 6.65 -12.02
N LEU A 33 -6.65 7.80 -12.68
CA LEU A 33 -5.65 8.03 -13.73
C LEU A 33 -4.22 7.94 -13.18
N PHE A 34 -3.96 8.49 -11.99
CA PHE A 34 -2.67 8.37 -11.32
C PHE A 34 -2.29 6.90 -11.10
N TYR A 35 -3.17 6.10 -10.51
CA TYR A 35 -2.88 4.70 -10.19
C TYR A 35 -2.82 3.79 -11.43
N ILE A 36 -3.71 3.98 -12.41
CA ILE A 36 -3.64 3.26 -13.69
C ILE A 36 -2.38 3.64 -14.47
N GLY A 37 -1.95 4.90 -14.40
CA GLY A 37 -0.73 5.41 -15.03
C GLY A 37 0.58 4.95 -14.38
N GLY A 38 0.54 4.05 -13.39
CA GLY A 38 1.73 3.53 -12.71
C GLY A 38 2.04 4.21 -11.36
N GLY A 39 1.17 5.10 -10.86
CA GLY A 39 1.35 5.74 -9.55
C GLY A 39 1.48 4.75 -8.39
N LEU A 40 0.97 3.52 -8.55
CA LEU A 40 1.11 2.48 -7.54
C LEU A 40 2.58 2.13 -7.23
N THR A 41 3.44 2.02 -8.24
CA THR A 41 4.86 1.69 -8.01
C THR A 41 5.65 2.84 -7.40
N VAL A 42 5.11 4.06 -7.45
CA VAL A 42 5.68 5.24 -6.80
C VAL A 42 5.38 5.22 -5.30
N VAL A 43 4.14 4.90 -4.93
CA VAL A 43 3.71 4.90 -3.52
C VAL A 43 4.00 3.56 -2.81
N ALA A 44 4.04 2.47 -3.56
CA ALA A 44 4.31 1.11 -3.10
C ALA A 44 5.36 0.45 -4.02
N PRO A 45 6.63 0.88 -3.95
CA PRO A 45 7.70 0.32 -4.77
C PRO A 45 7.98 -1.14 -4.39
N PRO A 46 8.47 -1.98 -5.32
CA PRO A 46 8.88 -3.34 -5.00
C PRO A 46 9.87 -3.39 -3.84
N VAL A 47 9.70 -4.36 -2.93
CA VAL A 47 10.67 -4.63 -1.88
C VAL A 47 11.69 -5.60 -2.45
N VAL A 48 12.93 -5.14 -2.64
CA VAL A 48 14.01 -5.93 -3.20
C VAL A 48 15.05 -6.21 -2.13
N LEU A 49 15.13 -7.46 -1.69
CA LEU A 49 16.17 -7.95 -0.80
C LEU A 49 17.30 -8.53 -1.65
N THR A 50 18.40 -7.79 -1.74
CA THR A 50 19.62 -8.26 -2.40
C THR A 50 20.46 -9.08 -1.43
N GLY A 51 21.43 -9.84 -1.93
CA GLY A 51 22.34 -10.59 -1.07
C GLY A 51 23.08 -9.77 -0.02
N ALA A 52 23.17 -8.43 -0.14
CA ALA A 52 23.73 -7.57 0.91
C ALA A 52 22.78 -7.34 2.10
N GLU A 53 21.47 -7.43 1.88
CA GLU A 53 20.43 -7.23 2.90
C GLU A 53 19.97 -8.55 3.54
N LEU A 54 20.26 -9.67 2.88
CA LEU A 54 19.98 -11.01 3.39
C LEU A 54 21.03 -11.43 4.42
N GLN A 55 20.58 -12.04 5.50
CA GLN A 55 21.42 -12.60 6.56
C GLN A 55 21.31 -14.11 6.55
N LEU A 56 22.44 -14.77 6.79
CA LEU A 56 22.49 -16.22 6.93
C LEU A 56 22.05 -16.61 8.35
N ALA A 57 20.91 -17.27 8.47
CA ALA A 57 20.39 -17.77 9.74
C ALA A 57 20.84 -19.20 10.04
N ALA A 58 21.05 -20.02 9.00
CA ALA A 58 21.57 -21.38 9.12
C ALA A 58 22.45 -21.74 7.91
N GLY A 59 23.51 -22.52 8.18
CA GLY A 59 24.57 -22.86 7.23
C GLY A 59 25.83 -22.02 7.42
N ARG A 60 26.76 -22.13 6.48
CA ARG A 60 28.01 -21.34 6.41
C ARG A 60 28.17 -20.74 5.03
N GLY A 61 28.50 -19.45 5.01
CA GLY A 61 28.55 -18.68 3.78
C GLY A 61 29.13 -17.28 4.02
N GLU A 62 29.22 -16.51 2.96
CA GLU A 62 29.71 -15.14 2.99
C GLU A 62 28.97 -14.26 1.97
N HIS A 63 28.98 -12.96 2.24
CA HIS A 63 28.51 -11.98 1.27
C HIS A 63 29.55 -11.80 0.18
N THR A 64 29.11 -11.87 -1.07
CA THR A 64 29.92 -11.63 -2.26
C THR A 64 29.32 -10.47 -3.05
N ALA A 65 30.07 -9.94 -4.03
CA ALA A 65 29.55 -8.91 -4.93
C ALA A 65 28.31 -9.38 -5.73
N ALA A 66 28.15 -10.70 -5.94
CA ALA A 66 27.04 -11.28 -6.69
C ALA A 66 25.82 -11.59 -5.81
N GLY A 67 25.98 -11.65 -4.48
CA GLY A 67 24.90 -12.00 -3.55
C GLY A 67 25.40 -12.74 -2.30
N LEU A 68 24.49 -13.35 -1.56
CA LEU A 68 24.81 -14.15 -0.37
C LEU A 68 25.14 -15.59 -0.81
N GLN A 69 26.41 -15.97 -0.73
CA GLN A 69 26.89 -17.30 -1.12
C GLN A 69 26.94 -18.22 0.09
N ILE A 70 26.28 -19.37 0.02
CA ILE A 70 26.24 -20.42 1.03
C ILE A 70 27.06 -21.59 0.54
N ARG A 71 28.09 -21.96 1.29
CA ARG A 71 29.05 -23.02 0.90
C ARG A 71 28.74 -24.35 1.57
N GLN A 72 28.11 -24.31 2.74
CA GLN A 72 27.76 -25.51 3.49
C GLN A 72 26.41 -25.31 4.18
N PRO A 73 25.50 -26.29 4.11
CA PRO A 73 24.31 -26.29 4.95
C PRO A 73 24.68 -26.52 6.42
N ASP A 74 23.71 -26.35 7.31
CA ASP A 74 23.87 -26.69 8.72
C ASP A 74 23.90 -28.21 8.98
N ALA A 75 23.91 -28.60 10.25
CA ALA A 75 23.95 -30.00 10.65
C ALA A 75 22.70 -30.81 10.23
N GLN A 76 21.58 -30.13 9.96
CA GLN A 76 20.34 -30.74 9.47
C GLN A 76 20.22 -30.71 7.93
N GLY A 77 21.23 -30.21 7.22
CA GLY A 77 21.17 -30.06 5.77
C GLY A 77 20.34 -28.86 5.31
N LEU A 78 20.10 -27.89 6.19
CA LEU A 78 19.35 -26.67 5.90
C LEU A 78 20.29 -25.49 5.63
N SER A 79 19.91 -24.69 4.64
CA SER A 79 20.48 -23.38 4.39
C SER A 79 19.35 -22.37 4.49
N VAL A 80 19.46 -21.42 5.43
CA VAL A 80 18.39 -20.44 5.69
C VAL A 80 18.94 -19.05 5.53
N VAL A 81 18.34 -18.28 4.64
CA VAL A 81 18.62 -16.86 4.46
C VAL A 81 17.36 -16.06 4.73
N GLN A 82 17.50 -14.90 5.38
CA GLN A 82 16.36 -14.06 5.73
C GLN A 82 16.73 -12.59 5.68
N GLY A 83 15.77 -11.73 5.38
CA GLY A 83 15.97 -10.29 5.36
C GLY A 83 14.75 -9.55 5.91
N PRO A 84 14.96 -8.40 6.58
CA PRO A 84 13.87 -7.59 7.06
C PRO A 84 13.12 -6.96 5.89
N VAL A 85 11.78 -7.00 5.93
CA VAL A 85 10.95 -6.27 4.96
C VAL A 85 10.82 -4.84 5.45
N GLN A 86 11.54 -3.93 4.80
CA GLN A 86 11.49 -2.51 5.14
C GLN A 86 10.05 -2.00 5.04
N ARG A 87 9.66 -1.13 5.99
CA ARG A 87 8.29 -0.55 6.11
C ARG A 87 7.17 -1.54 6.43
N MET A 88 7.47 -2.82 6.68
CA MET A 88 6.50 -3.83 7.13
C MET A 88 5.25 -3.87 6.24
N VAL A 89 5.46 -4.13 4.95
CA VAL A 89 4.42 -3.94 3.93
C VAL A 89 3.19 -4.83 4.15
N ARG A 90 2.02 -4.35 3.73
CA ARG A 90 0.78 -5.13 3.70
C ARG A 90 0.88 -6.28 2.71
N ALA A 91 0.70 -7.51 3.18
CA ALA A 91 0.69 -8.72 2.37
C ALA A 91 -0.29 -8.63 1.18
N ALA A 92 -1.49 -8.10 1.42
CA ALA A 92 -2.52 -7.92 0.39
C ALA A 92 -2.11 -6.98 -0.76
N LEU A 93 -1.19 -6.05 -0.50
CA LEU A 93 -0.68 -5.14 -1.53
C LEU A 93 0.49 -5.76 -2.30
N TYR A 94 1.22 -6.70 -1.69
CA TYR A 94 2.39 -7.37 -2.28
C TYR A 94 2.16 -8.88 -2.43
N PRO A 95 1.27 -9.32 -3.34
CA PRO A 95 0.94 -10.73 -3.48
C PRO A 95 1.98 -11.51 -4.30
N HIS A 96 2.89 -10.85 -5.01
CA HIS A 96 3.81 -11.55 -5.91
C HIS A 96 5.22 -11.60 -5.35
N LEU A 97 5.76 -12.81 -5.19
CA LEU A 97 7.17 -13.03 -4.89
C LEU A 97 7.90 -13.45 -6.17
N SER A 98 9.10 -12.92 -6.37
CA SER A 98 10.09 -13.45 -7.30
C SER A 98 11.43 -13.69 -6.61
N TRP A 99 12.16 -14.70 -7.08
CA TRP A 99 13.47 -15.05 -6.52
C TRP A 99 14.48 -15.34 -7.62
N GLN A 100 15.75 -15.17 -7.29
CA GLN A 100 16.89 -15.52 -8.12
C GLN A 100 18.00 -16.14 -7.25
N VAL A 101 18.28 -17.40 -7.55
CA VAL A 101 19.18 -18.30 -6.84
C VAL A 101 19.97 -19.13 -7.87
N GLU A 102 21.24 -19.41 -7.59
CA GLU A 102 22.10 -20.28 -8.38
C GLU A 102 22.70 -21.38 -7.50
N GLY A 103 23.16 -22.48 -8.10
CA GLY A 103 23.77 -23.60 -7.36
C GLY A 103 22.77 -24.52 -6.65
N LEU A 104 21.48 -24.48 -7.02
CA LEU A 104 20.48 -25.43 -6.51
C LEU A 104 20.79 -26.84 -7.01
N ALA A 105 20.95 -27.80 -6.09
CA ALA A 105 21.18 -29.18 -6.44
C ALA A 105 19.88 -29.86 -6.94
N PRO A 106 19.97 -30.86 -7.84
CA PRO A 106 18.82 -31.65 -8.23
C PRO A 106 18.16 -32.32 -7.00
N GLY A 107 16.84 -32.18 -6.86
CA GLY A 107 16.10 -32.74 -5.74
C GLY A 107 16.15 -31.92 -4.44
N SER A 108 16.78 -30.75 -4.44
CA SER A 108 16.65 -29.79 -3.34
C SER A 108 15.20 -29.36 -3.15
N GLU A 109 14.80 -29.15 -1.90
CA GLU A 109 13.52 -28.56 -1.56
C GLU A 109 13.72 -27.10 -1.16
N MET A 110 12.86 -26.22 -1.67
CA MET A 110 12.95 -24.79 -1.41
C MET A 110 11.63 -24.27 -0.85
N ARG A 111 11.67 -23.56 0.27
CA ARG A 111 10.51 -22.96 0.92
C ARG A 111 10.71 -21.48 1.14
N LEU A 112 9.67 -20.70 0.89
CA LEU A 112 9.56 -19.34 1.41
C LEU A 112 9.22 -19.44 2.88
N ALA A 113 9.89 -18.66 3.72
CA ALA A 113 9.51 -18.43 5.10
C ALA A 113 9.16 -16.94 5.30
N TRP A 114 8.16 -16.64 6.12
CA TRP A 114 7.86 -15.25 6.51
C TRP A 114 7.31 -15.16 7.93
N VAL A 115 7.43 -13.95 8.48
CA VAL A 115 6.93 -13.59 9.80
C VAL A 115 6.09 -12.32 9.67
N THR A 116 4.98 -12.26 10.40
CA THR A 116 4.11 -11.09 10.43
C THR A 116 4.37 -10.25 11.68
N LEU A 117 4.03 -8.96 11.61
CA LEU A 117 4.14 -8.07 12.77
C LEU A 117 3.25 -8.53 13.93
N ALA A 118 2.09 -9.12 13.64
CA ALA A 118 1.13 -9.59 14.64
C ALA A 118 1.57 -10.89 15.32
N GLU A 119 2.30 -11.76 14.62
CA GLU A 119 2.75 -13.07 15.11
C GLU A 119 4.28 -13.21 14.93
N PRO A 120 5.10 -12.41 15.64
CA PRO A 120 6.55 -12.36 15.40
C PRO A 120 7.29 -13.66 15.74
N SER A 121 6.69 -14.53 16.55
CA SER A 121 7.21 -15.84 16.92
C SER A 121 6.76 -16.98 16.00
N THR A 122 5.84 -16.71 15.07
CA THR A 122 5.27 -17.73 14.19
C THR A 122 5.88 -17.63 12.81
N ILE A 123 6.71 -18.60 12.45
CA ILE A 123 7.25 -18.73 11.10
C ILE A 123 6.19 -19.43 10.24
N ARG A 124 5.79 -18.78 9.16
CA ARG A 124 4.92 -19.35 8.13
C ARG A 124 5.79 -19.80 6.96
N GLU A 125 5.46 -20.94 6.38
CA GLU A 125 6.23 -21.51 5.26
C GLU A 125 5.33 -21.84 4.08
N ARG A 126 5.87 -21.70 2.88
CA ARG A 126 5.25 -22.13 1.62
C ARG A 126 6.28 -22.81 0.74
N LEU A 127 5.94 -24.00 0.24
CA LEU A 127 6.77 -24.71 -0.74
C LEU A 127 6.86 -23.90 -2.04
N LEU A 128 8.08 -23.74 -2.53
CA LEU A 128 8.38 -23.10 -3.81
C LEU A 128 8.86 -24.16 -4.82
N PRO A 129 8.64 -23.93 -6.13
CA PRO A 129 9.31 -24.70 -7.17
C PRO A 129 10.83 -24.58 -7.02
N ALA A 130 11.54 -25.71 -6.93
CA ALA A 130 12.99 -25.76 -6.79
C ALA A 130 13.70 -25.43 -8.11
N GLN A 131 13.67 -24.15 -8.49
CA GLN A 131 14.27 -23.61 -9.70
C GLN A 131 15.06 -22.34 -9.38
N GLY A 132 16.14 -22.09 -10.13
CA GLY A 132 17.05 -20.98 -9.88
C GLY A 132 16.35 -19.61 -9.91
N ALA A 133 15.56 -19.33 -10.93
CA ALA A 133 14.75 -18.12 -10.99
C ALA A 133 13.27 -18.48 -11.14
N GLY A 134 12.41 -17.81 -10.40
CA GLY A 134 10.98 -18.06 -10.46
C GLY A 134 10.14 -16.99 -9.79
N SER A 135 8.82 -17.16 -9.90
CA SER A 135 7.84 -16.30 -9.25
C SER A 135 6.62 -17.08 -8.81
N VAL A 136 5.98 -16.63 -7.74
CA VAL A 136 4.75 -17.22 -7.21
C VAL A 136 3.78 -16.14 -6.76
N ASP A 137 2.49 -16.42 -6.90
CA ASP A 137 1.41 -15.61 -6.33
C ASP A 137 1.05 -16.12 -4.93
N LEU A 138 1.50 -15.36 -3.93
CA LEU A 138 1.19 -15.51 -2.51
C LEU A 138 -0.21 -15.00 -2.15
N GLY A 139 -0.87 -14.21 -3.00
CA GLY A 139 -2.24 -13.74 -2.76
C GLY A 139 -3.26 -14.89 -2.67
N THR A 140 -2.90 -16.07 -3.16
CA THR A 140 -3.68 -17.31 -3.04
C THR A 140 -3.47 -18.04 -1.71
N ASP A 141 -2.45 -17.66 -0.94
CA ASP A 141 -2.15 -18.30 0.35
C ASP A 141 -3.05 -17.73 1.46
N PRO A 142 -3.82 -18.56 2.18
CA PRO A 142 -4.64 -18.07 3.30
C PRO A 142 -3.80 -17.55 4.48
N HIS A 143 -2.49 -17.84 4.52
CA HIS A 143 -1.56 -17.35 5.54
C HIS A 143 -0.79 -16.08 5.11
N TRP A 144 -0.90 -15.67 3.84
CA TRP A 144 -0.31 -14.42 3.36
C TRP A 144 -1.22 -13.23 3.67
N ARG A 145 -1.19 -12.78 4.92
CA ARG A 145 -2.04 -11.70 5.43
C ARG A 145 -1.32 -10.84 6.46
N GLY A 146 -1.87 -9.66 6.72
CA GLY A 146 -1.33 -8.70 7.68
C GLY A 146 -0.10 -7.97 7.16
N ARG A 147 0.74 -7.50 8.09
CA ARG A 147 1.99 -6.78 7.80
C ARG A 147 3.17 -7.75 7.86
N ILE A 148 3.93 -7.85 6.78
CA ILE A 148 5.07 -8.75 6.67
C ILE A 148 6.30 -8.05 7.25
N ALA A 149 6.87 -8.61 8.30
CA ALA A 149 8.05 -8.05 8.97
C ALA A 149 9.36 -8.58 8.41
N MET A 150 9.38 -9.86 8.01
CA MET A 150 10.56 -10.55 7.53
C MET A 150 10.16 -11.60 6.51
N VAL A 151 11.02 -11.81 5.52
CA VAL A 151 10.93 -12.93 4.58
C VAL A 151 12.28 -13.62 4.46
N GLY A 152 12.25 -14.90 4.13
CA GLY A 152 13.45 -15.71 3.97
C GLY A 152 13.23 -16.88 3.04
N LEU A 153 14.33 -17.50 2.65
CA LEU A 153 14.36 -18.69 1.84
C LEU A 153 15.04 -19.80 2.63
N ILE A 154 14.36 -20.94 2.72
CA ILE A 154 14.87 -22.18 3.31
C ILE A 154 15.15 -23.12 2.15
N VAL A 155 16.38 -23.59 2.05
CA VAL A 155 16.79 -24.62 1.09
C VAL A 155 17.25 -25.85 1.86
N HIS A 156 16.63 -26.98 1.59
CA HIS A 156 16.95 -28.27 2.19
C HIS A 156 17.58 -29.18 1.14
N GLY A 157 18.75 -29.74 1.46
CA GLY A 157 19.47 -30.68 0.60
C GLY A 157 20.98 -30.48 0.65
N SER A 158 21.69 -31.38 -0.03
CA SER A 158 23.14 -31.23 -0.20
C SER A 158 23.46 -30.14 -1.22
N LEU A 159 24.60 -29.47 -1.02
CA LEU A 159 25.13 -28.48 -1.94
C LEU A 159 26.27 -29.11 -2.74
N ALA A 160 26.05 -29.35 -4.04
CA ALA A 160 27.12 -29.79 -4.94
C ALA A 160 28.01 -28.60 -5.36
N GLU A 161 27.40 -27.44 -5.50
CA GLU A 161 28.04 -26.14 -5.72
C GLU A 161 27.54 -25.16 -4.65
N PRO A 162 28.29 -24.07 -4.36
CA PRO A 162 27.81 -23.06 -3.44
C PRO A 162 26.48 -22.45 -3.91
N LEU A 163 25.49 -22.42 -3.03
CA LEU A 163 24.20 -21.80 -3.30
C LEU A 163 24.36 -20.28 -3.25
N LEU A 164 24.04 -19.59 -4.34
CA LEU A 164 24.10 -18.13 -4.38
C LEU A 164 22.69 -17.56 -4.38
N VAL A 165 22.31 -16.86 -3.32
CA VAL A 165 21.04 -16.11 -3.26
C VAL A 165 21.29 -14.67 -3.67
N GLN A 166 20.81 -14.31 -4.85
CA GLN A 166 21.05 -13.00 -5.45
C GLN A 166 19.97 -12.00 -5.05
N ARG A 167 18.71 -12.43 -5.16
CA ARG A 167 17.55 -11.54 -5.04
C ARG A 167 16.32 -12.27 -4.55
N LEU A 168 15.63 -11.68 -3.58
CA LEU A 168 14.24 -11.95 -3.25
C LEU A 168 13.47 -10.65 -3.43
N GLU A 169 12.35 -10.69 -4.14
CA GLU A 169 11.59 -9.47 -4.45
C GLU A 169 10.09 -9.70 -4.24
N LEU A 170 9.47 -8.82 -3.44
CA LEU A 170 8.03 -8.70 -3.33
C LEU A 170 7.55 -7.56 -4.23
N ARG A 171 6.59 -7.85 -5.11
CA ARG A 171 6.03 -6.88 -6.05
C ARG A 171 4.60 -6.49 -5.68
N PRO A 172 4.24 -5.21 -5.87
CA PRO A 172 2.88 -4.76 -5.64
C PRO A 172 1.91 -5.41 -6.63
N ALA A 173 0.65 -5.55 -6.23
CA ALA A 173 -0.42 -6.07 -7.06
C ALA A 173 -0.71 -5.13 -8.25
N THR A 174 -1.15 -5.68 -9.37
CA THR A 174 -1.75 -4.87 -10.44
C THR A 174 -3.22 -4.60 -10.10
N LEU A 175 -3.51 -3.41 -9.56
CA LEU A 175 -4.87 -3.01 -9.19
C LEU A 175 -5.61 -2.44 -10.41
N GLY A 176 -6.66 -3.15 -10.86
CA GLY A 176 -7.64 -2.59 -11.79
C GLY A 176 -8.56 -1.57 -11.11
N SER A 177 -9.42 -0.91 -11.89
CA SER A 177 -10.35 0.13 -11.38
C SER A 177 -11.24 -0.35 -10.22
N ALA A 178 -11.80 -1.56 -10.33
CA ALA A 178 -12.61 -2.15 -9.27
C ALA A 178 -11.79 -2.47 -8.00
N GLY A 179 -10.53 -2.86 -8.18
CA GLY A 179 -9.60 -3.09 -7.07
C GLY A 179 -9.28 -1.78 -6.34
N LEU A 180 -8.94 -0.72 -7.09
CA LEU A 180 -8.68 0.60 -6.54
C LEU A 180 -9.88 1.16 -5.77
N TRP A 181 -11.10 1.03 -6.31
CA TRP A 181 -12.31 1.46 -5.60
C TRP A 181 -12.51 0.70 -4.29
N ARG A 182 -12.32 -0.63 -4.30
CA ARG A 182 -12.43 -1.44 -3.09
C ARG A 182 -11.39 -1.02 -2.04
N TRP A 183 -10.16 -0.75 -2.47
CA TRP A 183 -9.10 -0.24 -1.59
C TRP A 183 -9.43 1.14 -1.03
N ALA A 184 -9.87 2.08 -1.86
CA ALA A 184 -10.23 3.43 -1.42
C ALA A 184 -11.38 3.41 -0.39
N VAL A 185 -12.41 2.58 -0.60
CA VAL A 185 -13.50 2.41 0.36
C VAL A 185 -13.01 1.68 1.62
N GLY A 186 -12.20 0.63 1.45
CA GLY A 186 -11.64 -0.14 2.56
C GLY A 186 -10.81 0.73 3.50
N GLU A 187 -9.85 1.48 2.97
CA GLU A 187 -9.03 2.43 3.74
C GLU A 187 -9.83 3.61 4.29
N TRP A 188 -11.04 3.85 3.77
CA TRP A 188 -11.96 4.81 4.38
C TRP A 188 -12.57 4.30 5.69
N SER A 189 -12.68 2.97 5.82
CA SER A 189 -13.26 2.28 6.97
C SER A 189 -12.24 1.57 7.88
N GLU A 190 -11.00 1.36 7.41
CA GLU A 190 -9.94 0.73 8.20
C GLU A 190 -9.52 1.66 9.35
N LEU A 191 -9.48 1.09 10.55
CA LEU A 191 -8.99 1.75 11.76
C LEU A 191 -7.47 1.83 11.72
N GLU A 192 -6.90 2.89 12.30
CA GLU A 192 -5.45 2.99 12.45
C GLU A 192 -4.95 1.94 13.45
N ASP A 193 -4.04 1.05 13.02
CA ASP A 193 -3.38 0.08 13.90
C ASP A 193 -2.79 0.81 15.12
N TRP A 194 -2.92 0.24 16.32
CA TRP A 194 -2.35 0.82 17.53
C TRP A 194 -0.84 0.99 17.35
N SER A 195 -0.41 2.23 17.14
CA SER A 195 0.99 2.60 17.16
C SER A 195 1.32 3.11 18.56
N GLN A 196 2.51 2.79 19.09
CA GLN A 196 2.99 3.35 20.37
C GLN A 196 3.27 4.87 20.29
N ARG A 197 2.68 5.58 19.31
CA ARG A 197 2.77 7.02 19.19
C ARG A 197 1.81 7.67 20.17
N SER A 198 2.15 8.88 20.59
CA SER A 198 1.25 9.71 21.38
C SER A 198 -0.07 9.89 20.63
N ILE A 199 -1.18 9.92 21.38
CA ILE A 199 -2.53 10.20 20.87
C ILE A 199 -2.61 11.51 20.07
N ASN A 200 -1.65 12.42 20.25
CA ASN A 200 -1.53 13.67 19.50
C ASN A 200 -0.99 13.48 18.06
N TYR A 201 -0.58 12.27 17.67
CA TYR A 201 -0.02 11.94 16.35
C TYR A 201 -0.80 10.81 15.66
N ILE A 202 -2.13 10.94 15.63
CA ILE A 202 -3.03 10.06 14.88
C ILE A 202 -3.13 10.60 13.44
N ALA A 203 -2.75 9.77 12.46
CA ALA A 203 -2.83 10.15 11.05
C ALA A 203 -4.25 9.94 10.48
N GLY A 204 -5.07 9.14 11.16
CA GLY A 204 -6.45 8.83 10.75
C GLY A 204 -6.53 7.83 9.59
N ALA A 205 -5.41 7.19 9.27
CA ALA A 205 -5.27 6.10 8.30
C ALA A 205 -3.97 5.31 8.55
N PRO A 206 -3.86 4.07 8.04
CA PRO A 206 -2.62 3.32 8.04
C PRO A 206 -1.45 4.10 7.44
N LEU A 207 -0.24 3.93 8.00
CA LEU A 207 0.96 4.65 7.56
C LEU A 207 1.40 4.34 6.12
N ASP A 208 0.87 3.28 5.54
CA ASP A 208 1.10 2.82 4.17
C ASP A 208 -0.21 2.82 3.35
N ALA A 209 -1.21 3.61 3.75
CA ALA A 209 -2.46 3.75 3.01
C ALA A 209 -2.22 4.32 1.62
N LEU A 210 -2.89 3.77 0.61
CA LEU A 210 -2.87 4.29 -0.75
C LEU A 210 -3.70 5.59 -0.87
N PHE A 211 -4.76 5.70 -0.08
CA PHE A 211 -5.75 6.76 -0.13
C PHE A 211 -5.83 7.46 1.23
N TYR A 212 -4.81 8.27 1.55
CA TYR A 212 -4.81 9.07 2.78
C TYR A 212 -6.04 10.00 2.82
N PRO A 213 -6.91 9.86 3.83
CA PRO A 213 -8.23 10.49 3.85
C PRO A 213 -8.16 12.01 3.79
N VAL A 214 -7.22 12.56 4.56
CA VAL A 214 -6.95 14.00 4.62
C VAL A 214 -6.51 14.52 3.25
N LEU A 215 -5.64 13.80 2.54
CA LEU A 215 -5.19 14.19 1.19
C LEU A 215 -6.32 14.09 0.17
N VAL A 216 -7.13 13.03 0.22
CA VAL A 216 -8.28 12.85 -0.66
C VAL A 216 -9.30 13.98 -0.47
N VAL A 217 -9.62 14.34 0.78
CA VAL A 217 -10.55 15.43 1.07
C VAL A 217 -9.96 16.79 0.71
N ALA A 218 -8.68 17.04 1.00
CA ALA A 218 -8.03 18.28 0.61
C ALA A 218 -8.03 18.47 -0.92
N LEU A 219 -7.76 17.39 -1.68
CA LEU A 219 -7.83 17.39 -3.13
C LEU A 219 -9.26 17.64 -3.62
N TRP A 220 -10.26 16.98 -3.01
CA TRP A 220 -11.67 17.20 -3.30
C TRP A 220 -12.10 18.64 -3.09
N VAL A 221 -11.86 19.21 -1.91
CA VAL A 221 -12.20 20.60 -1.59
C VAL A 221 -11.50 21.55 -2.56
N SER A 222 -10.22 21.32 -2.86
CA SER A 222 -9.45 22.16 -3.78
C SER A 222 -10.04 22.14 -5.20
N LEU A 223 -10.36 20.95 -5.72
CA LEU A 223 -10.98 20.81 -7.04
C LEU A 223 -12.39 21.40 -7.07
N SER A 224 -13.17 21.26 -6.00
CA SER A 224 -14.47 21.90 -5.87
C SER A 224 -14.38 23.43 -5.86
N VAL A 225 -13.38 24.01 -5.19
CA VAL A 225 -13.13 25.46 -5.21
C VAL A 225 -12.81 25.92 -6.63
N VAL A 226 -11.90 25.23 -7.32
CA VAL A 226 -11.54 25.55 -8.72
C VAL A 226 -12.76 25.46 -9.63
N LEU A 227 -13.57 24.41 -9.50
CA LEU A 227 -14.79 24.24 -10.30
C LEU A 227 -15.81 25.33 -10.01
N TYR A 228 -16.00 25.69 -8.74
CA TYR A 228 -16.91 26.75 -8.34
C TYR A 228 -16.53 28.09 -8.97
N VAL A 229 -15.23 28.45 -8.92
CA VAL A 229 -14.71 29.67 -9.56
C VAL A 229 -14.96 29.65 -11.07
N ALA A 230 -14.71 28.51 -11.73
CA ALA A 230 -14.93 28.36 -13.17
C ALA A 230 -16.43 28.49 -13.55
N LEU A 231 -17.33 27.88 -12.78
CA LEU A 231 -18.78 27.95 -12.99
C LEU A 231 -19.38 29.33 -12.69
N ALA A 232 -18.73 30.11 -11.84
CA ALA A 232 -19.15 31.46 -11.45
C ALA A 232 -18.57 32.56 -12.35
N TRP A 233 -17.68 32.23 -13.28
CA TRP A 233 -17.10 33.17 -14.24
C TRP A 233 -18.16 33.61 -15.28
N PRO A 234 -18.23 34.90 -15.71
CA PRO A 234 -17.30 36.02 -15.45
C PRO A 234 -17.77 37.00 -14.35
N ALA A 235 -18.58 36.58 -13.38
CA ALA A 235 -19.10 37.46 -12.32
C ALA A 235 -18.47 37.20 -10.93
N PRO A 236 -17.13 37.24 -10.75
CA PRO A 236 -16.49 36.97 -9.45
C PRO A 236 -16.62 38.11 -8.45
N ALA A 237 -16.80 39.36 -8.91
CA ALA A 237 -16.59 40.57 -8.10
C ALA A 237 -17.62 40.81 -6.97
N SER A 238 -18.78 40.17 -6.99
CA SER A 238 -19.82 40.31 -5.93
C SER A 238 -19.92 39.08 -5.02
N ARG A 239 -19.07 38.07 -5.19
CA ARG A 239 -19.20 36.79 -4.48
C ARG A 239 -18.33 36.77 -3.23
N GLY A 240 -18.96 37.02 -2.09
CA GLY A 240 -18.32 36.97 -0.77
C GLY A 240 -17.74 35.59 -0.44
N TRP A 241 -16.97 35.51 0.66
CA TRP A 241 -16.19 34.33 1.07
C TRP A 241 -17.01 33.07 1.44
N LYS A 242 -18.33 33.20 1.60
CA LYS A 242 -19.22 32.15 2.12
C LYS A 242 -19.16 30.81 1.38
N PRO A 243 -19.11 30.72 0.03
CA PRO A 243 -19.06 29.44 -0.68
C PRO A 243 -17.77 28.66 -0.40
N TYR A 244 -16.65 29.36 -0.30
CA TYR A 244 -15.35 28.74 0.01
C TYR A 244 -15.34 28.19 1.43
N ALA A 245 -15.88 28.95 2.39
CA ALA A 245 -16.06 28.45 3.76
C ALA A 245 -17.02 27.27 3.82
N ALA A 246 -18.11 27.27 3.04
CA ALA A 246 -19.02 26.13 2.99
C ALA A 246 -18.33 24.86 2.46
N LEU A 247 -17.53 24.96 1.39
CA LEU A 247 -16.74 23.82 0.87
C LEU A 247 -15.71 23.33 1.87
N PHE A 248 -14.99 24.25 2.53
CA PHE A 248 -14.02 23.91 3.55
C PHE A 248 -14.67 23.22 4.75
N LEU A 249 -15.76 23.79 5.29
CA LEU A 249 -16.50 23.22 6.41
C LEU A 249 -17.10 21.85 6.07
N LEU A 250 -17.55 21.65 4.83
CA LEU A 250 -18.02 20.36 4.37
C LEU A 250 -16.89 19.31 4.38
N GLY A 251 -15.73 19.63 3.81
CA GLY A 251 -14.58 18.73 3.84
C GLY A 251 -14.13 18.43 5.27
N TRP A 252 -14.07 19.45 6.11
CA TRP A 252 -13.75 19.30 7.53
C TRP A 252 -14.75 18.37 8.24
N LEU A 253 -16.05 18.56 8.04
CA LEU A 253 -17.10 17.73 8.65
C LEU A 253 -17.02 16.27 8.19
N VAL A 254 -16.66 16.01 6.93
CA VAL A 254 -16.44 14.64 6.43
C VAL A 254 -15.28 13.96 7.15
N LEU A 255 -14.17 14.67 7.38
CA LEU A 255 -13.03 14.15 8.13
C LEU A 255 -13.36 13.98 9.62
N ASP A 256 -14.05 14.95 10.21
CA ASP A 256 -14.47 14.89 11.61
C ASP A 256 -15.41 13.71 11.87
N LEU A 257 -16.43 13.51 11.02
CA LEU A 257 -17.33 12.35 11.12
C LEU A 257 -16.57 11.02 11.02
N ARG A 258 -15.58 10.93 10.13
CA ARG A 258 -14.73 9.75 10.02
C ARG A 258 -13.91 9.53 11.30
N TRP A 259 -13.33 10.57 11.88
CA TRP A 259 -12.58 10.47 13.13
C TRP A 259 -13.48 10.11 14.31
N GLN A 260 -14.68 10.68 14.41
CA GLN A 260 -15.67 10.29 15.42
C GLN A 260 -16.06 8.81 15.26
N TRP A 261 -16.20 8.33 14.02
CA TRP A 261 -16.41 6.92 13.76
C TRP A 261 -15.25 6.06 14.25
N ASP A 262 -14.00 6.40 13.91
CA ASP A 262 -12.79 5.69 14.36
C ASP A 262 -12.72 5.63 15.90
N LEU A 263 -13.01 6.75 16.58
CA LEU A 263 -13.06 6.80 18.04
C LEU A 263 -14.17 5.93 18.64
N SER A 264 -15.34 5.85 18.00
CA SER A 264 -16.48 5.05 18.49
C SER A 264 -16.26 3.53 18.42
N GLN A 265 -15.31 3.08 17.60
CA GLN A 265 -14.99 1.66 17.40
C GLN A 265 -13.82 1.18 18.29
N ARG A 266 -13.22 2.08 19.08
CA ARG A 266 -12.15 1.79 20.05
C ARG A 266 -12.72 1.54 21.43
#